data_AF-A0A4Q3BZV6-F1
#
_entry.id   AF-A0A4Q3BZV6-F1
#
_cell.length_a   1.000
_cell.length_b   1.000
_cell.length_c   1.000
_cell.angle_alpha   90.00
_cell.angle_beta   90.00
_cell.angle_gamma   90.00
#
_symmetry.space_group_name_H-M   'P 1'
#
loop_
_entity.id
_entity.type
_entity.pdbx_description
1 polymer ?
#
loop_
_entity_poly.entity_id
_entity_poly.type
_entity_poly.pdbx_seq_one_letter_code
_entity_poly.pdbx_strand_id
1 'polypeptide(L)'
;PIQVYNNVNEGAYYFAEGKGPLSNKKIRAREVHNDVRGYMAELLSKGIDQSKLDTALTKEDAQTVLEYLAAEGGLDIDKLYKASARRGYSESPGAGNQSGKVGDANKLVDMIQSGLLDPDFYNVAEYTYELQMTMFQAVGGMDRIATALQKRVAPSLKLGAEVTNITNLPEGVKVTYKDATGEHQLQGDLCICTLPLPVLSNINHNFSGDVSRAIDYIGYIQTGKIGLQFKRRFWEEDDHIYGGITHTNNDLTQIFYPSYDYLGKKGILIGYYNFNEKAVRTGNLGYDDREKLALQKGRLIHPQYDTEFERSFSVSWHKTKYSLGGWAVYNNETRKTQYPALLKPDG
;
A
#
# COMPACT_ATOMS: atom_id res chain seq x y z
N PRO A 1 13.78 -15.93 -10.29
CA PRO A 1 14.73 -15.01 -9.63
C PRO A 1 13.94 -13.95 -8.86
N ILE A 2 14.44 -13.50 -7.70
CA ILE A 2 13.85 -12.41 -6.91
C ILE A 2 14.82 -11.21 -6.90
N GLN A 3 14.31 -10.00 -6.72
CA GLN A 3 15.06 -8.75 -6.62
C GLN A 3 14.48 -7.87 -5.52
N VAL A 4 15.27 -6.90 -5.04
CA VAL A 4 14.82 -5.95 -4.01
C VAL A 4 13.60 -5.17 -4.51
N TYR A 5 12.61 -5.03 -3.64
CA TYR A 5 11.47 -4.14 -3.80
C TYR A 5 11.64 -2.98 -2.83
N ASN A 6 11.75 -1.77 -3.37
CA ASN A 6 11.86 -0.56 -2.56
C ASN A 6 10.47 0.03 -2.31
N ASN A 7 9.97 -0.12 -1.08
CA ASN A 7 8.66 0.40 -0.68
C ASN A 7 8.73 1.68 0.17
N VAL A 8 9.92 2.11 0.58
CA VAL A 8 10.13 3.36 1.35
C VAL A 8 11.21 4.19 0.67
N ASN A 9 10.89 5.45 0.37
CA ASN A 9 11.89 6.36 -0.18
C ASN A 9 11.70 7.75 0.40
N GLU A 10 12.68 8.18 1.19
CA GLU A 10 12.71 9.49 1.84
C GLU A 10 12.81 10.66 0.83
N GLY A 11 13.15 10.36 -0.43
CA GLY A 11 13.03 11.28 -1.57
C GLY A 11 11.64 11.34 -2.20
N ALA A 12 10.72 10.41 -1.92
CA ALA A 12 9.35 10.51 -2.43
C ALA A 12 8.58 11.65 -1.74
N TYR A 13 7.30 11.83 -2.10
CA TYR A 13 6.49 12.95 -1.63
C TYR A 13 5.35 12.52 -0.70
N TYR A 14 4.94 13.47 0.14
CA TYR A 14 3.61 13.59 0.70
C TYR A 14 2.88 14.72 -0.02
N PHE A 15 1.59 14.52 -0.30
CA PHE A 15 0.72 15.52 -0.92
C PHE A 15 -0.68 15.46 -0.32
N ALA A 16 -1.06 16.50 0.43
CA ALA A 16 -2.39 16.63 1.01
C ALA A 16 -3.22 17.68 0.27
N GLU A 17 -4.31 17.28 -0.38
CA GLU A 17 -5.36 18.20 -0.81
C GLU A 17 -6.08 18.73 0.42
N GLY A 18 -6.34 20.04 0.48
CA GLY A 18 -6.96 20.63 1.66
C GLY A 18 -6.82 22.15 1.73
N LYS A 19 -6.95 22.66 2.96
CA LYS A 19 -6.84 24.07 3.31
C LYS A 19 -5.71 24.21 4.33
N GLY A 20 -4.68 24.97 4.01
CA GLY A 20 -3.56 25.18 4.91
C GLY A 20 -2.32 25.66 4.13
N PRO A 21 -1.30 26.18 4.81
CA PRO A 21 -0.12 26.74 4.15
C PRO A 21 0.66 25.74 3.29
N LEU A 22 0.55 24.43 3.60
CA LEU A 22 1.21 23.33 2.92
C LEU A 22 0.26 22.49 2.05
N SER A 23 -1.05 22.76 2.09
CA SER A 23 -2.00 22.03 1.27
C SER A 23 -1.76 22.25 -0.22
N ASN A 24 -2.02 21.21 -1.01
CA ASN A 24 -1.83 21.20 -2.46
C ASN A 24 -0.38 21.47 -2.89
N LYS A 25 0.60 21.19 -2.01
CA LYS A 25 2.03 21.22 -2.30
C LYS A 25 2.62 19.83 -2.10
N LYS A 26 3.55 19.44 -2.97
CA LYS A 26 4.37 18.24 -2.77
C LYS A 26 5.50 18.57 -1.80
N ILE A 27 5.63 17.79 -0.73
CA ILE A 27 6.68 17.92 0.29
C ILE A 27 7.42 16.59 0.36
N ARG A 28 8.76 16.60 0.48
CA ARG A 28 9.49 15.33 0.54
C ARG A 28 9.15 14.58 1.82
N ALA A 29 9.11 13.25 1.74
CA ALA A 29 8.89 12.37 2.88
C ALA A 29 9.86 12.67 4.03
N ARG A 30 11.15 12.89 3.72
CA ARG A 30 12.15 13.26 4.72
C ARG A 30 11.86 14.55 5.44
N GLU A 31 11.22 15.51 4.78
CA GLU A 31 10.88 16.78 5.41
C GLU A 31 9.76 16.54 6.44
N VAL A 32 8.70 15.85 6.03
CA VAL A 32 7.58 15.50 6.91
C VAL A 32 8.05 14.66 8.11
N HIS A 33 8.82 13.60 7.85
CA HIS A 33 9.29 12.68 8.89
C HIS A 33 10.19 13.39 9.91
N ASN A 34 11.17 14.17 9.45
CA ASN A 34 12.11 14.84 10.36
C ASN A 34 11.46 16.02 11.08
N ASP A 35 10.57 16.78 10.43
CA ASP A 35 9.88 17.90 11.08
C ASP A 35 8.97 17.36 12.21
N VAL A 36 8.15 16.33 11.94
CA VAL A 36 7.26 15.72 12.96
C VAL A 36 8.06 15.08 14.09
N ARG A 37 9.06 14.24 13.79
CA ARG A 37 9.89 13.59 14.82
C ARG A 37 10.61 14.63 15.68
N GLY A 38 11.16 15.67 15.06
CA GLY A 38 11.82 16.77 15.75
C GLY A 38 10.91 17.51 16.73
N TYR A 39 9.73 17.93 16.28
CA TYR A 39 8.79 18.61 17.16
C TYR A 39 8.25 17.71 18.28
N MET A 40 7.98 16.43 18.01
CA MET A 40 7.53 15.51 19.05
C MET A 40 8.62 15.31 20.11
N ALA A 41 9.88 15.18 19.69
CA ALA A 41 11.02 15.08 20.61
C ALA A 41 11.26 16.37 21.41
N GLU A 42 11.09 17.55 20.80
CA GLU A 42 11.18 18.84 21.50
C GLU A 42 10.08 18.97 22.58
N LEU A 43 8.83 18.69 22.22
CA LEU A 43 7.69 18.77 23.15
C LEU A 43 7.85 17.81 24.32
N LEU A 44 8.28 16.58 24.05
CA LEU A 44 8.53 15.58 25.09
C LEU A 44 9.71 15.97 25.98
N SER A 45 10.81 16.46 25.39
CA SER A 45 11.98 16.96 26.13
C SER A 45 11.59 18.08 27.10
N LYS A 46 10.79 19.06 26.64
CA LYS A 46 10.28 20.15 27.49
C LYS A 46 9.41 19.64 28.63
N GLY A 47 8.56 18.65 28.37
CA GLY A 47 7.70 18.03 29.39
C GLY A 47 8.50 17.34 30.50
N ILE A 48 9.54 16.58 30.12
CA ILE A 48 10.44 15.90 31.06
C ILE A 48 11.25 16.91 31.86
N ASP A 49 11.91 17.87 31.18
CA ASP A 49 12.76 18.89 31.81
C ASP A 49 12.01 19.73 32.85
N GLN A 50 10.75 20.09 32.55
CA GLN A 50 9.92 20.89 33.44
C GLN A 50 9.20 20.05 34.52
N SER A 51 9.51 18.75 34.62
CA SER A 51 8.83 17.79 35.51
C SER A 51 7.30 17.86 35.38
N LYS A 52 6.80 18.06 34.15
CA LYS A 52 5.36 18.16 33.83
C LYS A 52 4.73 16.83 33.51
N LEU A 53 5.53 15.78 33.37
CA LEU A 53 5.08 14.42 33.12
C LEU A 53 5.20 13.61 34.40
N ASP A 54 4.11 12.96 34.78
CA ASP A 54 4.11 11.98 35.86
C ASP A 54 4.77 10.70 35.32
N THR A 55 6.05 10.50 35.66
CA THR A 55 6.83 9.35 35.20
C THR A 55 7.47 8.67 36.39
N ALA A 56 7.65 7.35 36.31
CA ALA A 56 8.40 6.57 37.30
C ALA A 56 9.92 6.64 37.09
N LEU A 57 10.41 7.61 36.31
CA LEU A 57 11.83 7.75 35.97
C LEU A 57 12.61 8.39 37.12
N THR A 58 13.81 7.88 37.38
CA THR A 58 14.79 8.60 38.20
C THR A 58 15.33 9.83 37.44
N LYS A 59 16.11 10.66 38.11
CA LYS A 59 16.76 11.81 37.44
C LYS A 59 17.73 11.34 36.36
N GLU A 60 18.44 10.26 36.64
CA GLU A 60 19.40 9.63 35.76
C GLU A 60 18.70 9.01 34.52
N ASP A 61 17.54 8.37 34.72
CA ASP A 61 16.73 7.87 33.61
C ASP A 61 16.20 9.01 32.74
N ALA A 62 15.69 10.08 33.36
CA ALA A 62 15.19 11.25 32.65
C ALA A 62 16.28 11.89 31.79
N GLN A 63 17.50 12.03 32.32
CA GLN A 63 18.65 12.53 31.57
C GLN A 63 18.99 11.62 30.37
N THR A 64 18.97 10.30 30.55
CA THR A 64 19.19 9.34 29.46
C THR A 64 18.14 9.47 28.35
N VAL A 65 16.87 9.64 28.73
CA VAL A 65 15.77 9.85 27.77
C VAL A 65 15.96 11.18 27.02
N LEU A 66 16.34 12.25 27.71
CA LEU A 66 16.58 13.55 27.09
C LEU A 66 17.72 13.51 26.06
N GLU A 67 18.80 12.79 26.36
CA GLU A 67 19.90 12.56 25.42
C GLU A 67 19.46 11.77 24.19
N TYR A 68 18.65 10.72 24.40
CA TYR A 68 18.04 9.98 23.30
C TYR A 68 17.13 10.87 22.45
N LEU A 69 16.27 11.69 23.06
CA LEU A 69 15.36 12.59 22.33
C LEU A 69 16.11 13.66 21.55
N ALA A 70 17.21 14.19 22.09
CA ALA A 70 18.07 15.12 21.37
C ALA A 70 18.65 14.46 20.11
N ALA A 71 19.15 13.23 20.24
CA ALA A 71 19.68 12.47 19.10
C ALA A 71 18.60 12.07 18.10
N GLU A 72 17.45 11.56 18.55
CA GLU A 72 16.34 11.10 17.71
C GLU A 72 15.68 12.27 16.97
N GLY A 73 15.33 13.33 17.69
CA GLY A 73 14.70 14.53 17.14
C GLY A 73 15.64 15.45 16.36
N GLY A 74 16.96 15.28 16.51
CA GLY A 74 17.93 16.23 15.96
C GLY A 74 17.79 17.61 16.60
N LEU A 75 17.63 17.65 17.92
CA LEU A 75 17.49 18.89 18.69
C LEU A 75 18.85 19.58 18.86
N ASP A 76 18.84 20.90 18.97
CA ASP A 76 20.03 21.68 19.29
C ASP A 76 20.39 21.62 20.79
N ILE A 77 21.43 22.34 21.20
CA ILE A 77 21.91 22.39 22.60
C ILE A 77 20.84 22.95 23.57
N ASP A 78 19.91 23.75 23.06
CA ASP A 78 18.79 24.31 23.82
C ASP A 78 17.56 23.38 23.80
N LYS A 79 17.72 22.15 23.27
CA LYS A 79 16.67 21.14 23.07
C LYS A 79 15.54 21.65 22.17
N LEU A 80 15.84 22.56 21.24
CA LEU A 80 14.91 23.07 20.25
C LEU A 80 15.14 22.41 18.90
N TYR A 81 14.05 22.16 18.17
CA TYR A 81 14.10 21.69 16.80
C TYR A 81 14.27 22.85 15.83
N LYS A 82 15.35 22.84 15.03
CA LYS A 82 15.68 23.87 14.03
C LYS A 82 15.95 23.32 12.63
N ALA A 83 15.41 22.13 12.32
CA ALA A 83 15.81 21.29 11.17
C ALA A 83 17.30 20.88 11.21
N SER A 84 17.61 19.78 10.53
CA SER A 84 18.98 19.28 10.41
C SER A 84 19.22 18.75 9.00
N ALA A 85 20.46 18.37 8.69
CA ALA A 85 20.82 17.75 7.41
C ALA A 85 19.94 16.53 7.05
N ARG A 86 19.33 15.84 8.04
CA ARG A 86 18.38 14.73 7.81
C ARG A 86 17.17 15.14 6.98
N ARG A 87 16.73 16.39 7.12
CA ARG A 87 15.63 17.00 6.38
C ARG A 87 15.99 17.26 4.91
N GLY A 88 17.27 17.33 4.58
CA GLY A 88 17.78 17.73 3.28
C GLY A 88 18.07 19.24 3.18
N TYR A 89 18.37 19.69 1.96
CA TYR A 89 18.97 20.98 1.69
C TYR A 89 18.14 21.79 0.71
N SER A 90 18.00 23.09 0.98
CA SER A 90 17.49 24.07 0.01
C SER A 90 18.56 24.44 -1.04
N GLU A 91 19.82 24.35 -0.65
CA GLU A 91 20.99 24.44 -1.54
C GLU A 91 21.90 23.24 -1.27
N SER A 92 22.05 22.33 -2.23
CA SER A 92 22.84 21.12 -2.05
C SER A 92 24.30 21.43 -1.72
N PRO A 93 24.93 20.65 -0.82
CA PRO A 93 26.37 20.73 -0.60
C PRO A 93 27.13 20.31 -1.87
N GLY A 94 28.25 20.98 -2.14
CA GLY A 94 29.09 20.78 -3.31
C GLY A 94 30.58 20.81 -2.96
N ALA A 95 31.42 20.99 -3.97
CA ALA A 95 32.86 21.09 -3.77
C ALA A 95 33.30 22.50 -3.30
N GLY A 96 34.51 22.61 -2.76
CA GLY A 96 35.08 23.88 -2.33
C GLY A 96 34.31 24.52 -1.17
N ASN A 97 33.92 25.79 -1.33
CA ASN A 97 33.24 26.56 -0.28
C ASN A 97 31.71 26.39 -0.28
N GLN A 98 31.17 25.44 -1.06
CA GLN A 98 29.73 25.19 -1.12
C GLN A 98 29.32 24.18 -0.03
N SER A 99 29.21 24.64 1.21
CA SER A 99 28.77 23.79 2.34
C SER A 99 27.29 23.35 2.25
N GLY A 100 26.52 23.97 1.35
CA GLY A 100 25.07 23.79 1.24
C GLY A 100 24.30 24.55 2.34
N LYS A 101 22.98 24.62 2.18
CA LYS A 101 22.04 25.24 3.11
C LYS A 101 20.92 24.25 3.45
N VAL A 102 20.83 23.86 4.72
CA VAL A 102 19.72 23.03 5.23
C VAL A 102 18.40 23.74 4.95
N GLY A 103 17.38 23.00 4.52
CA GLY A 103 16.04 23.57 4.30
C GLY A 103 15.38 23.95 5.63
N ASP A 104 14.67 25.07 5.65
CA ASP A 104 13.94 25.52 6.84
C ASP A 104 12.85 24.52 7.24
N ALA A 105 12.69 24.28 8.55
CA ALA A 105 11.62 23.43 9.07
C ALA A 105 10.23 23.98 8.68
N ASN A 106 9.32 23.10 8.29
CA ASN A 106 7.90 23.48 8.23
C ASN A 106 7.39 23.66 9.66
N LYS A 107 6.49 24.61 9.92
CA LYS A 107 5.89 24.73 11.26
C LYS A 107 4.95 23.55 11.53
N LEU A 108 4.99 23.00 12.75
CA LEU A 108 4.09 21.92 13.15
C LEU A 108 2.61 22.26 12.91
N VAL A 109 2.20 23.48 13.24
CA VAL A 109 0.82 23.95 13.04
C VAL A 109 0.43 23.97 11.55
N ASP A 110 1.35 24.30 10.66
CA ASP A 110 1.08 24.34 9.22
C ASP A 110 0.90 22.91 8.69
N MET A 111 1.65 21.93 9.21
CA MET A 111 1.50 20.51 8.86
C MET A 111 0.16 19.94 9.33
N ILE A 112 -0.23 20.24 10.58
CA ILE A 112 -1.52 19.84 11.14
C ILE A 112 -2.66 20.46 10.33
N GLN A 113 -2.63 21.78 10.14
CA GLN A 113 -3.70 22.50 9.43
C GLN A 113 -3.82 22.04 7.98
N SER A 114 -2.72 21.63 7.35
CA SER A 114 -2.71 21.17 5.96
C SER A 114 -3.09 19.69 5.80
N GLY A 115 -3.35 18.96 6.89
CA GLY A 115 -3.78 17.56 6.89
C GLY A 115 -2.66 16.53 6.72
N LEU A 116 -1.38 16.91 6.88
CA LEU A 116 -0.25 15.97 6.73
C LEU A 116 -0.14 14.97 7.89
N LEU A 117 -0.89 15.20 8.98
CA LEU A 117 -0.98 14.32 10.15
C LEU A 117 -2.37 13.66 10.24
N ASP A 118 -3.13 13.63 9.14
CA ASP A 118 -4.44 13.00 9.08
C ASP A 118 -4.33 11.47 8.86
N PRO A 119 -5.41 10.70 9.14
CA PRO A 119 -5.39 9.24 9.06
C PRO A 119 -4.97 8.64 7.72
N ASP A 120 -5.14 9.36 6.60
CA ASP A 120 -4.67 8.94 5.27
C ASP A 120 -3.14 8.67 5.24
N PHE A 121 -2.38 9.23 6.18
CA PHE A 121 -0.93 9.14 6.26
C PHE A 121 -0.41 8.22 7.39
N TYR A 122 -1.29 7.54 8.14
CA TYR A 122 -0.87 6.69 9.26
C TYR A 122 -0.35 5.31 8.84
N ASN A 123 -0.66 4.88 7.62
CA ASN A 123 -0.20 3.58 7.11
C ASN A 123 1.26 3.66 6.63
N VAL A 124 2.17 3.72 7.60
CA VAL A 124 3.62 3.83 7.39
C VAL A 124 4.23 2.43 7.28
N ALA A 125 4.93 2.17 6.18
CA ALA A 125 5.49 0.84 5.89
C ALA A 125 6.52 0.40 6.95
N GLU A 126 7.28 1.36 7.49
CA GLU A 126 8.31 1.14 8.50
C GLU A 126 7.78 0.57 9.82
N TYR A 127 6.48 0.75 10.11
CA TYR A 127 5.86 0.26 11.35
C TYR A 127 4.98 -0.98 11.16
N THR A 128 4.73 -1.39 9.92
CA THR A 128 3.92 -2.58 9.61
C THR A 128 4.86 -3.75 9.34
N TYR A 129 4.82 -4.79 10.18
CA TYR A 129 5.78 -5.91 10.15
C TYR A 129 6.00 -6.49 8.75
N GLU A 130 4.93 -6.72 7.98
CA GLU A 130 4.98 -7.30 6.63
C GLU A 130 5.45 -6.33 5.55
N LEU A 131 5.61 -5.05 5.89
CA LEU A 131 6.05 -3.98 4.99
C LEU A 131 7.42 -3.42 5.39
N GLN A 132 8.06 -3.93 6.43
CA GLN A 132 9.39 -3.47 6.83
C GLN A 132 10.45 -3.86 5.80
N MET A 133 11.34 -2.93 5.48
CA MET A 133 12.47 -3.19 4.60
C MET A 133 13.43 -4.22 5.23
N THR A 134 14.10 -5.09 4.47
CA THR A 134 14.15 -5.16 3.00
C THR A 134 13.05 -6.08 2.43
N MET A 135 12.35 -5.59 1.40
CA MET A 135 11.31 -6.33 0.69
C MET A 135 11.82 -6.91 -0.63
N PHE A 136 11.12 -7.91 -1.17
CA PHE A 136 11.48 -8.56 -2.43
C PHE A 136 10.30 -8.70 -3.39
N GLN A 137 10.60 -8.73 -4.68
CA GLN A 137 9.66 -9.07 -5.76
C GLN A 137 10.28 -10.05 -6.75
N ALA A 138 9.46 -10.80 -7.48
CA ALA A 138 9.94 -11.61 -8.58
C ALA A 138 10.39 -10.72 -9.77
N VAL A 139 11.54 -11.06 -10.35
CA VAL A 139 12.04 -10.40 -11.57
C VAL A 139 11.08 -10.70 -12.72
N GLY A 140 10.62 -9.66 -13.42
CA GLY A 140 9.72 -9.79 -14.56
C GLY A 140 8.25 -10.08 -14.22
N GLY A 141 7.82 -9.83 -12.97
CA GLY A 141 6.43 -9.92 -12.52
C GLY A 141 6.18 -11.00 -11.47
N MET A 142 5.26 -10.74 -10.52
CA MET A 142 4.94 -11.69 -9.44
C MET A 142 4.22 -12.97 -9.94
N ASP A 143 3.56 -12.86 -11.09
CA ASP A 143 2.93 -13.98 -11.82
C ASP A 143 3.92 -15.05 -12.27
N ARG A 144 5.24 -14.76 -12.27
CA ARG A 144 6.29 -15.75 -12.53
C ARG A 144 6.27 -16.90 -11.53
N ILE A 145 5.87 -16.65 -10.28
CA ILE A 145 5.73 -17.69 -9.26
C ILE A 145 4.57 -18.62 -9.63
N ALA A 146 3.41 -18.06 -9.94
CA ALA A 146 2.23 -18.82 -10.37
C ALA A 146 2.52 -19.61 -11.66
N THR A 147 3.20 -18.99 -12.63
CA THR A 147 3.62 -19.63 -13.89
C THR A 147 4.55 -20.82 -13.63
N ALA A 148 5.47 -20.71 -12.67
CA ALA A 148 6.37 -21.80 -12.32
C ALA A 148 5.60 -22.98 -11.70
N LEU A 149 4.65 -22.72 -10.80
CA LEU A 149 3.77 -23.75 -10.24
C LEU A 149 2.90 -24.41 -11.31
N GLN A 150 2.27 -23.60 -12.18
CA GLN A 150 1.45 -24.07 -13.30
C GLN A 150 2.19 -25.11 -14.15
N LYS A 151 3.46 -24.87 -14.47
CA LYS A 151 4.29 -25.81 -15.25
C LYS A 151 4.50 -27.15 -14.55
N ARG A 152 4.59 -27.17 -13.22
CA ARG A 152 4.81 -28.40 -12.43
C ARG A 152 3.57 -29.27 -12.33
N VAL A 153 2.38 -28.67 -12.38
CA VAL A 153 1.09 -29.36 -12.25
C VAL A 153 0.32 -29.45 -13.57
N ALA A 154 0.96 -29.08 -14.69
CA ALA A 154 0.29 -28.97 -15.99
C ALA A 154 -0.53 -30.22 -16.41
N PRO A 155 -0.07 -31.47 -16.19
CA PRO A 155 -0.87 -32.66 -16.54
C PRO A 155 -2.18 -32.79 -15.76
N SER A 156 -2.27 -32.15 -14.59
CA SER A 156 -3.42 -32.19 -13.69
C SER A 156 -4.24 -30.89 -13.71
N LEU A 157 -3.91 -29.95 -14.60
CA LEU A 157 -4.52 -28.63 -14.64
C LEU A 157 -5.51 -28.50 -15.80
N LYS A 158 -6.74 -28.06 -15.49
CA LYS A 158 -7.73 -27.67 -16.49
C LYS A 158 -8.02 -26.17 -16.38
N LEU A 159 -7.55 -25.40 -17.36
CA LEU A 159 -7.83 -23.96 -17.46
C LEU A 159 -9.16 -23.71 -18.19
N GLY A 160 -9.76 -22.54 -17.97
CA GLY A 160 -11.05 -22.18 -18.57
C GLY A 160 -12.23 -23.00 -18.05
N ALA A 161 -12.06 -23.67 -16.90
CA ALA A 161 -13.09 -24.44 -16.21
C ALA A 161 -13.71 -23.60 -15.08
N GLU A 162 -14.90 -23.06 -15.33
CA GLU A 162 -15.67 -22.28 -14.35
C GLU A 162 -16.56 -23.20 -13.52
N VAL A 163 -16.20 -23.43 -12.27
CA VAL A 163 -16.99 -24.24 -11.33
C VAL A 163 -18.33 -23.56 -11.07
N THR A 164 -19.43 -24.31 -11.16
CA THR A 164 -20.80 -23.83 -10.97
C THR A 164 -21.56 -24.55 -9.86
N ASN A 165 -21.08 -25.71 -9.42
CA ASN A 165 -21.68 -26.45 -8.30
C ASN A 165 -20.63 -27.32 -7.59
N ILE A 166 -20.66 -27.35 -6.25
CA ILE A 166 -19.86 -28.25 -5.42
C ILE A 166 -20.81 -28.99 -4.45
N THR A 167 -20.87 -30.31 -4.52
CA THR A 167 -21.82 -31.11 -3.74
C THR A 167 -21.09 -32.22 -2.99
N ASN A 168 -21.15 -32.19 -1.66
CA ASN A 168 -20.78 -33.33 -0.83
C ASN A 168 -21.74 -34.50 -1.09
N LEU A 169 -21.19 -35.68 -1.32
CA LEU A 169 -21.90 -36.94 -1.51
C LEU A 169 -21.70 -37.82 -0.27
N PRO A 170 -22.47 -38.92 -0.09
CA PRO A 170 -22.17 -39.90 0.95
C PRO A 170 -20.74 -40.46 0.87
N GLU A 171 -20.20 -40.58 -0.34
CA GLU A 171 -18.84 -41.00 -0.63
C GLU A 171 -18.18 -39.97 -1.56
N GLY A 172 -17.42 -39.03 -0.97
CA GLY A 172 -16.64 -38.03 -1.71
C GLY A 172 -17.40 -36.76 -2.10
N VAL A 173 -16.94 -36.10 -3.16
CA VAL A 173 -17.42 -34.79 -3.61
C VAL A 173 -17.62 -34.80 -5.12
N LYS A 174 -18.73 -34.19 -5.56
CA LYS A 174 -19.00 -33.91 -6.98
C LYS A 174 -18.83 -32.43 -7.29
N VAL A 175 -18.07 -32.12 -8.32
CA VAL A 175 -17.86 -30.77 -8.83
C VAL A 175 -18.41 -30.67 -10.24
N THR A 176 -19.32 -29.71 -10.49
CA THR A 176 -19.79 -29.36 -11.83
C THR A 176 -19.08 -28.09 -12.27
N TYR A 177 -18.59 -28.07 -13.51
CA TYR A 177 -17.95 -26.89 -14.11
C TYR A 177 -18.33 -26.73 -15.58
N LYS A 178 -18.17 -25.52 -16.10
CA LYS A 178 -18.36 -25.19 -17.52
C LYS A 178 -17.05 -24.79 -18.15
N ASP A 179 -16.83 -25.24 -19.38
CA ASP A 179 -15.75 -24.76 -20.25
C ASP A 179 -16.29 -24.45 -21.64
N ALA A 180 -15.41 -24.16 -22.60
CA ALA A 180 -15.80 -23.83 -23.97
C ALA A 180 -16.58 -24.94 -24.70
N THR A 181 -16.53 -26.19 -24.21
CA THR A 181 -17.18 -27.36 -24.81
C THR A 181 -18.53 -27.69 -24.17
N GLY A 182 -18.84 -27.09 -23.01
CA GLY A 182 -20.11 -27.30 -22.33
C GLY A 182 -19.95 -27.51 -20.83
N GLU A 183 -20.95 -28.17 -20.23
CA GLU A 183 -20.98 -28.52 -18.82
C GLU A 183 -20.39 -29.91 -18.59
N HIS A 184 -19.61 -30.05 -17.52
CA HIS A 184 -18.89 -31.26 -17.15
C HIS A 184 -19.06 -31.55 -15.66
N GLN A 185 -18.86 -32.82 -15.29
CA GLN A 185 -18.86 -33.26 -13.90
C GLN A 185 -17.58 -34.03 -13.60
N LEU A 186 -17.04 -33.80 -12.40
CA LEU A 186 -15.92 -34.52 -11.83
C LEU A 186 -16.36 -35.06 -10.46
N GLN A 187 -15.93 -36.27 -10.11
CA GLN A 187 -16.06 -36.81 -8.76
C GLN A 187 -14.66 -37.12 -8.22
N GLY A 188 -14.50 -36.97 -6.91
CA GLY A 188 -13.28 -37.37 -6.22
C GLY A 188 -13.54 -37.58 -4.73
N ASP A 189 -12.63 -38.26 -4.05
CA ASP A 189 -12.78 -38.59 -2.63
C ASP A 189 -12.75 -37.33 -1.74
N LEU A 190 -12.03 -36.29 -2.18
CA LEU A 190 -11.86 -35.02 -1.47
C LEU A 190 -11.84 -33.84 -2.46
N CYS A 191 -12.31 -32.67 -2.00
CA CYS A 191 -12.21 -31.41 -2.74
C CYS A 191 -11.51 -30.34 -1.88
N ILE A 192 -10.39 -29.80 -2.36
CA ILE A 192 -9.76 -28.62 -1.77
C ILE A 192 -10.30 -27.38 -2.49
N CYS A 193 -11.30 -26.72 -1.88
CA CYS A 193 -11.88 -25.50 -2.44
C CYS A 193 -11.00 -24.28 -2.15
N THR A 194 -10.49 -23.62 -3.20
CA THR A 194 -9.67 -22.40 -3.11
C THR A 194 -10.34 -21.19 -3.78
N LEU A 195 -11.62 -21.32 -4.16
CA LEU A 195 -12.38 -20.19 -4.68
C LEU A 195 -12.49 -19.11 -3.59
N PRO A 196 -12.32 -17.82 -3.92
CA PRO A 196 -12.62 -16.74 -2.99
C PRO A 196 -14.06 -16.86 -2.49
N LEU A 197 -14.29 -16.62 -1.19
CA LEU A 197 -15.63 -16.73 -0.59
C LEU A 197 -16.73 -15.97 -1.34
N PRO A 198 -16.54 -14.72 -1.81
CA PRO A 198 -17.58 -14.04 -2.59
C PRO A 198 -17.87 -14.71 -3.94
N VAL A 199 -16.90 -15.44 -4.54
CA VAL A 199 -17.15 -16.25 -5.73
C VAL A 199 -17.92 -17.51 -5.36
N LEU A 200 -17.53 -18.16 -4.25
CA LEU A 200 -18.16 -19.37 -3.74
C LEU A 200 -19.63 -19.14 -3.34
N SER A 201 -19.95 -17.97 -2.79
CA SER A 201 -21.32 -17.53 -2.45
C SER A 201 -22.25 -17.44 -3.68
N ASN A 202 -21.67 -17.35 -4.89
CA ASN A 202 -22.43 -17.24 -6.14
C ASN A 202 -22.55 -18.57 -6.93
N ILE A 203 -22.14 -19.70 -6.34
CA ILE A 203 -22.30 -21.02 -6.96
C ILE A 203 -23.14 -21.93 -6.09
N ASN A 204 -23.72 -22.98 -6.68
CA ASN A 204 -24.53 -23.92 -5.91
C ASN A 204 -23.64 -24.79 -5.00
N HIS A 205 -24.09 -25.02 -3.78
CA HIS A 205 -23.45 -25.97 -2.86
C HIS A 205 -24.42 -26.53 -1.83
N ASN A 206 -24.03 -27.61 -1.15
CA ASN A 206 -24.78 -28.20 -0.03
C ASN A 206 -23.98 -28.19 1.29
N PHE A 207 -23.03 -27.26 1.43
CA PHE A 207 -22.25 -27.13 2.67
C PHE A 207 -23.13 -26.92 3.90
N SER A 208 -22.60 -27.25 5.08
CA SER A 208 -23.31 -27.01 6.34
C SER A 208 -23.71 -25.54 6.50
N GLY A 209 -24.71 -25.30 7.36
CA GLY A 209 -25.18 -23.95 7.63
C GLY A 209 -24.09 -23.03 8.19
N ASP A 210 -23.17 -23.56 8.99
CA ASP A 210 -22.07 -22.78 9.59
C ASP A 210 -21.06 -22.33 8.52
N VAL A 211 -20.69 -23.24 7.62
CA VAL A 211 -19.77 -22.95 6.50
C VAL A 211 -20.42 -21.99 5.50
N SER A 212 -21.69 -22.23 5.15
CA SER A 212 -22.43 -21.35 4.24
C SER A 212 -22.54 -19.91 4.79
N ARG A 213 -22.85 -19.75 6.07
CA ARG A 213 -22.88 -18.41 6.70
C ARG A 213 -21.50 -17.72 6.67
N ALA A 214 -20.42 -18.47 6.88
CA ALA A 214 -19.07 -17.90 6.78
C ALA A 214 -18.77 -17.45 5.35
N ILE A 215 -19.11 -18.26 4.34
CA ILE A 215 -18.96 -17.92 2.91
C ILE A 215 -19.67 -16.60 2.57
N ASP A 216 -20.89 -16.41 3.05
CA ASP A 216 -21.71 -15.24 2.71
C ASP A 216 -21.36 -13.96 3.48
N TYR A 217 -20.86 -14.08 4.72
CA TYR A 217 -20.72 -12.93 5.62
C TYR A 217 -19.31 -12.33 5.68
N ILE A 218 -18.27 -13.07 5.28
CA ILE A 218 -16.89 -12.58 5.37
C ILE A 218 -16.64 -11.52 4.29
N GLY A 219 -16.45 -10.28 4.73
CA GLY A 219 -16.16 -9.15 3.86
C GLY A 219 -14.78 -9.26 3.19
N TYR A 220 -14.68 -8.72 1.98
CA TYR A 220 -13.42 -8.58 1.25
C TYR A 220 -13.08 -7.12 1.04
N ILE A 221 -11.79 -6.78 1.14
CA ILE A 221 -11.34 -5.42 0.86
C ILE A 221 -11.70 -5.03 -0.58
N GLN A 222 -12.15 -3.80 -0.74
CA GLN A 222 -12.34 -3.21 -2.05
C GLN A 222 -11.04 -2.49 -2.41
N THR A 223 -10.40 -2.87 -3.51
CA THR A 223 -9.13 -2.26 -3.92
C THR A 223 -8.95 -2.28 -5.44
N GLY A 224 -8.14 -1.35 -5.95
CA GLY A 224 -7.77 -1.29 -7.35
C GLY A 224 -6.40 -0.67 -7.56
N LYS A 225 -5.81 -0.97 -8.73
CA LYS A 225 -4.56 -0.37 -9.21
C LYS A 225 -4.70 0.10 -10.65
N ILE A 226 -3.94 1.13 -11.02
CA ILE A 226 -3.69 1.47 -12.43
C ILE A 226 -2.18 1.54 -12.67
N GLY A 227 -1.72 0.91 -13.74
CA GLY A 227 -0.38 1.13 -14.28
C GLY A 227 -0.43 2.27 -15.30
N LEU A 228 0.48 3.23 -15.18
CA LEU A 228 0.64 4.34 -16.12
C LEU A 228 2.04 4.27 -16.73
N GLN A 229 2.13 4.04 -18.04
CA GLN A 229 3.41 4.04 -18.74
C GLN A 229 3.78 5.45 -19.19
N PHE A 230 5.04 5.82 -18.99
CA PHE A 230 5.60 7.11 -19.40
C PHE A 230 6.79 6.94 -20.36
N LYS A 231 6.96 7.90 -21.26
CA LYS A 231 8.06 7.99 -22.25
C LYS A 231 9.42 8.23 -21.61
N ARG A 232 9.42 8.83 -20.42
CA ARG A 232 10.57 9.30 -19.64
C ARG A 232 10.37 8.99 -18.17
N ARG A 233 11.45 8.73 -17.44
CA ARG A 233 11.42 8.48 -15.99
C ARG A 233 11.69 9.78 -15.24
N PHE A 234 10.81 10.77 -15.43
CA PHE A 234 10.95 12.10 -14.81
C PHE A 234 11.09 12.04 -13.28
N TRP A 235 10.51 11.02 -12.64
CA TRP A 235 10.67 10.80 -11.20
C TRP A 235 12.13 10.50 -10.81
N GLU A 236 12.91 9.84 -11.66
CA GLU A 236 14.35 9.60 -11.44
C GLU A 236 15.22 10.78 -11.91
N GLU A 237 14.90 11.31 -13.08
CA GLU A 237 15.69 12.34 -13.76
C GLU A 237 15.54 13.72 -13.13
N ASP A 238 14.31 14.14 -12.80
CA ASP A 238 14.00 15.48 -12.30
C ASP A 238 13.89 15.47 -10.77
N ASP A 239 13.23 14.45 -10.22
CA ASP A 239 12.89 14.40 -8.79
C ASP A 239 13.82 13.51 -7.96
N HIS A 240 14.73 12.75 -8.58
CA HIS A 240 15.67 11.83 -7.92
C HIS A 240 15.01 10.75 -7.02
N ILE A 241 13.89 10.21 -7.46
CA ILE A 241 13.11 9.16 -6.79
C ILE A 241 13.39 7.81 -7.48
N TYR A 242 14.04 6.89 -6.77
CA TYR A 242 14.39 5.55 -7.25
C TYR A 242 13.64 4.48 -6.44
N GLY A 243 12.46 4.08 -6.92
CA GLY A 243 11.54 3.23 -6.15
C GLY A 243 10.88 3.97 -4.98
N GLY A 244 10.12 3.25 -4.16
CA GLY A 244 9.35 3.81 -3.05
C GLY A 244 7.95 4.28 -3.42
N ILE A 245 7.32 5.01 -2.51
CA ILE A 245 5.91 5.38 -2.59
C ILE A 245 5.74 6.86 -2.26
N THR A 246 4.96 7.57 -3.07
CA THR A 246 4.41 8.88 -2.71
C THR A 246 3.02 8.71 -2.14
N HIS A 247 2.73 9.35 -1.01
CA HIS A 247 1.45 9.25 -0.32
C HIS A 247 0.60 10.50 -0.53
N THR A 248 -0.71 10.30 -0.66
CA THR A 248 -1.66 11.40 -0.82
C THR A 248 -3.03 11.08 -0.25
N ASN A 249 -3.72 12.09 0.29
CA ASN A 249 -5.10 11.94 0.76
C ASN A 249 -6.14 12.00 -0.38
N ASN A 250 -5.73 12.21 -1.64
CA ASN A 250 -6.65 12.22 -2.77
C ASN A 250 -7.13 10.80 -3.19
N ASP A 251 -7.91 10.70 -4.27
CA ASP A 251 -8.47 9.43 -4.75
C ASP A 251 -7.43 8.39 -5.19
N LEU A 252 -6.18 8.80 -5.42
CA LEU A 252 -5.09 7.88 -5.78
C LEU A 252 -4.56 7.08 -4.59
N THR A 253 -4.69 7.64 -3.38
CA THR A 253 -4.06 7.26 -2.10
C THR A 253 -2.53 7.22 -2.11
N GLN A 254 -1.93 6.71 -3.18
CA GLN A 254 -0.50 6.51 -3.30
C GLN A 254 -0.07 6.27 -4.74
N ILE A 255 1.17 6.69 -5.06
CA ILE A 255 1.84 6.47 -6.34
C ILE A 255 3.08 5.63 -6.09
N PHE A 256 3.21 4.47 -6.76
CA PHE A 256 4.39 3.61 -6.58
C PHE A 256 5.35 3.82 -7.74
N TYR A 257 6.62 4.02 -7.39
CA TYR A 257 7.71 4.07 -8.35
C TYR A 257 8.28 2.66 -8.56
N PRO A 258 8.60 2.27 -9.81
CA PRO A 258 9.14 0.95 -10.09
C PRO A 258 10.47 0.73 -9.38
N SER A 259 10.63 -0.43 -8.75
CA SER A 259 11.88 -0.89 -8.14
C SER A 259 12.75 -1.71 -9.09
N TYR A 260 12.64 -1.42 -10.39
CA TYR A 260 13.28 -2.16 -11.47
C TYR A 260 13.59 -1.23 -12.64
N ASP A 261 14.51 -1.66 -13.49
CA ASP A 261 14.98 -0.93 -14.68
C ASP A 261 15.36 0.53 -14.36
N TYR A 262 16.05 0.74 -13.24
CA TYR A 262 16.55 2.06 -12.83
C TYR A 262 17.40 2.67 -13.95
N LEU A 263 17.28 3.98 -14.14
CA LEU A 263 17.97 4.75 -15.19
C LEU A 263 17.59 4.28 -16.62
N GLY A 264 16.51 3.53 -16.75
CA GLY A 264 15.94 3.16 -18.05
C GLY A 264 15.27 4.35 -18.74
N LYS A 265 14.96 4.21 -20.03
CA LYS A 265 14.29 5.27 -20.79
C LYS A 265 12.83 5.45 -20.40
N LYS A 266 12.12 4.35 -20.18
CA LYS A 266 10.66 4.32 -19.89
C LYS A 266 10.41 3.64 -18.56
N GLY A 267 9.21 3.83 -18.02
CA GLY A 267 8.78 3.13 -16.82
C GLY A 267 7.28 3.16 -16.63
N ILE A 268 6.80 2.30 -15.75
CA ILE A 268 5.40 2.23 -15.34
C ILE A 268 5.31 2.64 -13.87
N LEU A 269 4.55 3.68 -13.59
CA LEU A 269 4.12 4.00 -12.22
C LEU A 269 2.85 3.23 -11.91
N ILE A 270 2.67 2.83 -10.64
CA ILE A 270 1.31 2.54 -10.16
C ILE A 270 0.68 3.89 -9.84
N GLY A 271 -0.23 4.35 -10.70
CA GLY A 271 -0.82 5.69 -10.65
C GLY A 271 -1.90 5.87 -9.58
N TYR A 272 -2.45 4.76 -9.08
CA TYR A 272 -3.20 4.69 -7.83
C TYR A 272 -3.09 3.28 -7.28
N TYR A 273 -3.12 3.14 -5.96
CA TYR A 273 -3.41 1.89 -5.29
C TYR A 273 -4.35 2.16 -4.12
N ASN A 274 -5.64 2.25 -4.45
CA ASN A 274 -6.67 2.75 -3.54
C ASN A 274 -7.47 1.64 -2.87
N PHE A 275 -8.19 2.01 -1.81
CA PHE A 275 -8.92 1.09 -0.95
C PHE A 275 -10.32 1.62 -0.61
N ASN A 276 -11.20 0.71 -0.19
CA ASN A 276 -12.51 0.99 0.37
C ASN A 276 -13.33 1.93 -0.53
N GLU A 277 -13.90 3.00 0.03
CA GLU A 277 -14.75 3.94 -0.70
C GLU A 277 -14.06 4.56 -1.92
N LYS A 278 -12.77 4.92 -1.82
CA LYS A 278 -11.98 5.45 -2.96
C LYS A 278 -11.88 4.40 -4.08
N ALA A 279 -11.66 3.13 -3.73
CA ALA A 279 -11.63 2.04 -4.68
C ALA A 279 -12.99 1.75 -5.31
N VAL A 280 -14.09 1.81 -4.54
CA VAL A 280 -15.45 1.62 -5.06
C VAL A 280 -15.83 2.74 -6.02
N ARG A 281 -15.61 4.01 -5.64
CA ARG A 281 -15.87 5.16 -6.52
C ARG A 281 -15.09 5.05 -7.83
N THR A 282 -13.78 4.77 -7.73
CA THR A 282 -12.92 4.62 -8.92
C THR A 282 -13.31 3.39 -9.75
N GLY A 283 -13.64 2.27 -9.10
CA GLY A 283 -14.04 1.03 -9.75
C GLY A 283 -15.38 1.10 -10.48
N ASN A 284 -16.26 2.03 -10.10
CA ASN A 284 -17.51 2.29 -10.80
C ASN A 284 -17.35 3.16 -12.06
N LEU A 285 -16.18 3.77 -12.26
CA LEU A 285 -15.86 4.48 -13.50
C LEU A 285 -15.50 3.49 -14.63
N GLY A 286 -15.75 3.92 -15.88
CA GLY A 286 -15.21 3.26 -17.07
C GLY A 286 -13.70 3.37 -17.16
N TYR A 287 -13.04 2.52 -17.95
CA TYR A 287 -11.57 2.47 -18.05
C TYR A 287 -10.95 3.83 -18.42
N ASP A 288 -11.51 4.52 -19.42
CA ASP A 288 -11.01 5.84 -19.85
C ASP A 288 -11.15 6.90 -18.74
N ASP A 289 -12.21 6.83 -17.94
CA ASP A 289 -12.43 7.79 -16.85
C ASP A 289 -11.55 7.49 -15.63
N ARG A 290 -11.17 6.22 -15.40
CA ARG A 290 -10.13 5.87 -14.41
C ARG A 290 -8.77 6.41 -14.83
N GLU A 291 -8.43 6.33 -16.12
CA GLU A 291 -7.22 6.93 -16.67
C GLU A 291 -7.23 8.45 -16.48
N LYS A 292 -8.32 9.13 -16.88
CA LYS A 292 -8.47 10.58 -16.68
C LYS A 292 -8.33 10.98 -15.22
N LEU A 293 -8.98 10.26 -14.29
CA LEU A 293 -8.85 10.51 -12.85
C LEU A 293 -7.39 10.37 -12.39
N ALA A 294 -6.73 9.28 -12.79
CA ALA A 294 -5.33 9.02 -12.44
C ALA A 294 -4.39 10.11 -12.95
N LEU A 295 -4.59 10.58 -14.19
CA LEU A 295 -3.83 11.66 -14.78
C LEU A 295 -4.14 13.02 -14.14
N GLN A 296 -5.41 13.31 -13.86
CA GLN A 296 -5.87 14.56 -13.23
C GLN A 296 -5.29 14.74 -11.84
N LYS A 297 -5.31 13.68 -11.02
CA LYS A 297 -4.80 13.74 -9.65
C LYS A 297 -3.27 13.58 -9.62
N GLY A 298 -2.71 12.77 -10.51
CA GLY A 298 -1.26 12.53 -10.59
C GLY A 298 -0.49 13.78 -10.99
N ARG A 299 -1.01 14.58 -11.93
CA ARG A 299 -0.36 15.82 -12.38
C ARG A 299 -0.24 16.91 -11.31
N LEU A 300 -1.04 16.85 -10.25
CA LEU A 300 -0.92 17.74 -9.10
C LEU A 300 0.41 17.54 -8.35
N ILE A 301 1.00 16.34 -8.48
CA ILE A 301 2.28 15.97 -7.88
C ILE A 301 3.39 15.94 -8.93
N HIS A 302 3.06 15.44 -10.13
CA HIS A 302 3.98 15.23 -11.24
C HIS A 302 3.46 15.88 -12.53
N PRO A 303 3.71 17.19 -12.75
CA PRO A 303 3.21 17.90 -13.93
C PRO A 303 3.60 17.26 -15.27
N GLN A 304 4.71 16.52 -15.30
CA GLN A 304 5.20 15.77 -16.46
C GLN A 304 4.21 14.72 -16.99
N TYR A 305 3.21 14.33 -16.20
CA TYR A 305 2.17 13.39 -16.64
C TYR A 305 1.51 13.83 -17.95
N ASP A 306 1.28 15.14 -18.14
CA ASP A 306 0.55 15.68 -19.29
C ASP A 306 1.30 15.51 -20.62
N THR A 307 2.63 15.47 -20.58
CA THR A 307 3.48 15.38 -21.79
C THR A 307 4.06 13.99 -21.99
N GLU A 308 4.36 13.28 -20.90
CA GLU A 308 5.12 12.02 -20.92
C GLU A 308 4.24 10.77 -20.96
N PHE A 309 2.93 10.87 -20.69
CA PHE A 309 2.03 9.72 -20.67
C PHE A 309 1.93 9.03 -22.05
N GLU A 310 1.81 7.69 -22.05
CA GLU A 310 1.60 6.89 -23.26
C GLU A 310 0.35 6.02 -23.24
N ARG A 311 0.11 5.30 -22.14
CA ARG A 311 -0.99 4.33 -22.01
C ARG A 311 -1.18 3.89 -20.57
N SER A 312 -2.36 3.38 -20.27
CA SER A 312 -2.68 2.83 -18.96
C SER A 312 -3.28 1.42 -19.04
N PHE A 313 -3.31 0.76 -17.88
CA PHE A 313 -4.10 -0.45 -17.65
C PHE A 313 -4.55 -0.48 -16.19
N SER A 314 -5.84 -0.70 -15.94
CA SER A 314 -6.38 -0.69 -14.58
C SER A 314 -7.11 -1.98 -14.21
N VAL A 315 -7.08 -2.31 -12.92
CA VAL A 315 -7.80 -3.43 -12.32
C VAL A 315 -8.51 -2.94 -11.07
N SER A 316 -9.78 -3.30 -10.94
CA SER A 316 -10.57 -3.12 -9.72
C SER A 316 -10.98 -4.51 -9.23
N TRP A 317 -10.34 -5.03 -8.19
CA TRP A 317 -10.42 -6.44 -7.79
C TRP A 317 -11.85 -6.90 -7.45
N HIS A 318 -12.63 -6.00 -6.88
CA HIS A 318 -14.04 -6.22 -6.56
C HIS A 318 -14.99 -6.23 -7.76
N LYS A 319 -14.50 -5.91 -8.96
CA LYS A 319 -15.21 -6.04 -10.23
C LYS A 319 -14.63 -7.15 -11.10
N THR A 320 -13.52 -7.77 -10.68
CA THR A 320 -12.88 -8.88 -11.40
C THR A 320 -13.64 -10.17 -11.13
N LYS A 321 -14.22 -10.76 -12.20
CA LYS A 321 -15.19 -11.86 -12.15
C LYS A 321 -14.84 -13.01 -11.19
N TYR A 322 -13.59 -13.48 -11.19
CA TYR A 322 -13.15 -14.63 -10.40
C TYR A 322 -12.41 -14.24 -9.11
N SER A 323 -12.52 -12.98 -8.69
CA SER A 323 -11.94 -12.49 -7.44
C SER A 323 -12.99 -11.86 -6.55
N LEU A 324 -13.79 -10.91 -7.09
CA LEU A 324 -14.86 -10.19 -6.39
C LEU A 324 -14.42 -9.49 -5.09
N GLY A 325 -13.12 -9.23 -4.94
CA GLY A 325 -12.52 -8.57 -3.79
C GLY A 325 -11.00 -8.72 -3.82
N GLY A 326 -10.29 -7.93 -2.98
CA GLY A 326 -8.83 -8.03 -2.86
C GLY A 326 -8.38 -9.19 -1.97
N TRP A 327 -8.78 -9.16 -0.70
CA TRP A 327 -8.51 -10.19 0.30
C TRP A 327 -9.61 -10.17 1.37
N ALA A 328 -9.82 -11.31 2.03
CA ALA A 328 -10.77 -11.44 3.14
C ALA A 328 -10.32 -10.59 4.34
N VAL A 329 -11.27 -9.91 4.97
CA VAL A 329 -11.05 -9.08 6.16
C VAL A 329 -11.83 -9.68 7.32
N TYR A 330 -11.11 -9.96 8.40
CA TYR A 330 -11.71 -10.48 9.63
C TYR A 330 -11.52 -9.45 10.74
N ASN A 331 -12.61 -9.04 11.38
CA ASN A 331 -12.53 -8.35 12.65
C ASN A 331 -12.41 -9.38 13.80
N ASN A 332 -12.20 -8.91 15.03
CA ASN A 332 -12.03 -9.78 16.20
C ASN A 332 -13.20 -10.74 16.42
N GLU A 333 -14.42 -10.33 16.09
CA GLU A 333 -15.61 -11.14 16.24
C GLU A 333 -15.68 -12.21 15.15
N THR A 334 -15.68 -11.82 13.87
CA THR A 334 -15.77 -12.75 12.74
C THR A 334 -14.59 -13.72 12.69
N ARG A 335 -13.42 -13.30 13.17
CA ARG A 335 -12.25 -14.20 13.31
C ARG A 335 -12.50 -15.30 14.34
N LYS A 336 -13.23 -15.00 15.41
CA LYS A 336 -13.57 -15.98 16.46
C LYS A 336 -14.79 -16.83 16.10
N THR A 337 -15.79 -16.24 15.43
CA THR A 337 -17.09 -16.88 15.24
C THR A 337 -17.27 -17.54 13.87
N GLN A 338 -16.65 -17.01 12.80
CA GLN A 338 -16.85 -17.50 11.43
C GLN A 338 -15.65 -18.26 10.89
N TYR A 339 -14.43 -17.76 11.12
CA TYR A 339 -13.21 -18.38 10.59
C TYR A 339 -13.04 -19.87 11.00
N PRO A 340 -13.35 -20.30 12.24
CA PRO A 340 -13.17 -21.70 12.62
C PRO A 340 -14.04 -22.68 11.83
N ALA A 341 -15.20 -22.25 11.32
CA ALA A 341 -16.04 -23.09 10.47
C ALA A 341 -15.31 -23.45 9.16
N LEU A 342 -14.54 -22.51 8.60
CA LEU A 342 -13.78 -22.69 7.36
C LEU A 342 -12.48 -23.51 7.55
N LEU A 343 -12.09 -23.82 8.78
CA LEU A 343 -10.90 -24.64 9.07
C LEU A 343 -11.20 -26.14 9.14
N LYS A 344 -12.46 -26.50 9.38
CA LYS A 344 -12.88 -27.90 9.49
C LYS A 344 -13.27 -28.42 8.10
N PRO A 345 -13.06 -29.72 7.81
CA PRO A 345 -13.72 -30.34 6.66
C PRO A 345 -15.23 -30.24 6.83
N ASP A 346 -15.95 -30.11 5.72
CA ASP A 346 -17.40 -30.05 5.66
C ASP A 346 -17.89 -31.14 4.71
N GLY A 347 -18.71 -32.07 5.20
CA GLY A 347 -19.10 -33.29 4.49
C GLY A 347 -19.24 -34.48 5.40
#